data_AF-A0A2G4DL39-F1
#
_entry.id   AF-A0A2G4DL39-F1
#
_cell.length_a   1.000
_cell.length_b   1.000
_cell.length_c   1.000
_cell.angle_alpha   90.00
_cell.angle_beta   90.00
_cell.angle_gamma   90.00
#
_symmetry.space_group_name_H-M   'P 1'
#
loop_
_entity.id
_entity.type
_entity.pdbx_description
1 polymer ?
#
loop_
_entity_poly.entity_id
_entity_poly.type
_entity_poly.pdbx_seq_one_letter_code
_entity_poly.pdbx_strand_id
1 'polypeptide(L)'
;TQQALLGDDFSVTNAILVIVTLMVIDIGLSLVKRRSKRLAKLIDGGPTIIVENGAFLRHRMHEARVQEDDILEAARIEQGFERVEQIKYAILERNGKISIIPA
;
A
#
# COMPACT_ATOMS: atom_id res chain seq x y z
N THR A 1 46.31 -17.22 -17.56
CA THR A 1 45.33 -16.61 -18.48
C THR A 1 43.98 -16.26 -17.82
N GLN A 2 43.83 -16.35 -16.49
CA GLN A 2 42.54 -16.10 -15.81
C GLN A 2 42.48 -14.83 -14.93
N GLN A 3 43.51 -13.98 -14.88
CA GLN A 3 43.57 -12.85 -13.93
C GLN A 3 44.09 -11.52 -14.49
N ALA A 4 44.25 -11.37 -15.82
CA ALA A 4 44.88 -10.18 -16.39
C ALA A 4 43.93 -9.23 -17.14
N LEU A 5 42.64 -9.55 -17.28
CA LEU A 5 41.67 -8.78 -18.07
C LEU A 5 40.42 -8.32 -17.31
N LEU A 6 40.26 -8.71 -16.04
CA LEU A 6 39.19 -8.24 -15.16
C LEU A 6 39.86 -7.40 -14.07
N GLY A 7 40.17 -6.15 -14.42
CA GLY A 7 40.65 -5.16 -13.46
C GLY A 7 39.63 -4.95 -12.35
N ASP A 8 40.14 -4.87 -11.12
CA ASP A 8 39.43 -4.63 -9.85
C ASP A 8 38.50 -3.40 -9.83
N ASP A 9 38.51 -2.57 -10.89
CA ASP A 9 37.76 -1.31 -10.99
C ASP A 9 36.27 -1.47 -11.32
N PHE A 10 35.83 -2.67 -11.75
CA PHE A 10 34.42 -2.93 -12.09
C PHE A 10 33.51 -3.18 -10.88
N SER A 11 34.05 -3.42 -9.68
CA SER A 11 33.24 -3.81 -8.53
C SER A 11 32.83 -2.61 -7.67
N VAL A 12 33.79 -1.78 -7.24
CA VAL A 12 33.52 -0.69 -6.28
C VAL A 12 32.81 0.49 -6.97
N THR A 13 33.29 0.92 -8.14
CA THR A 13 32.66 2.03 -8.88
C THR A 13 31.24 1.69 -9.32
N ASN A 14 31.01 0.47 -9.82
CA ASN A 14 29.65 0.04 -10.17
C ASN A 14 28.76 -0.11 -8.93
N ALA A 15 29.29 -0.64 -7.81
CA ALA A 15 28.53 -0.73 -6.56
C ALA A 15 28.10 0.67 -6.08
N ILE A 16 29.03 1.64 -6.08
CA ILE A 16 28.73 3.03 -5.73
C ILE A 16 27.70 3.61 -6.70
N LEU A 17 27.85 3.37 -8.01
CA LEU A 17 26.93 3.88 -9.02
C LEU A 17 25.51 3.30 -8.85
N VAL A 18 25.38 2.01 -8.56
CA VAL A 18 24.09 1.36 -8.26
C VAL A 18 23.48 1.93 -6.99
N ILE A 19 24.25 2.07 -5.90
CA ILE A 19 23.77 2.63 -4.63
C ILE A 19 23.28 4.06 -4.82
N VAL A 20 24.06 4.90 -5.51
CA VAL A 20 23.67 6.29 -5.80
C VAL A 20 22.42 6.33 -6.68
N THR A 21 22.33 5.48 -7.70
CA THR A 21 21.16 5.42 -8.58
C THR A 21 19.90 5.03 -7.81
N LEU A 22 19.95 3.99 -6.98
CA LEU A 22 18.83 3.58 -6.14
C LEU A 22 18.44 4.67 -5.14
N MET A 23 19.43 5.32 -4.51
CA MET A 23 19.18 6.43 -3.58
C MET A 23 18.50 7.61 -4.28
N VAL A 24 18.93 7.97 -5.49
CA VAL A 24 18.30 9.03 -6.30
C VAL A 24 16.86 8.65 -6.68
N ILE A 25 16.62 7.39 -7.05
CA ILE A 25 15.27 6.89 -7.36
C ILE A 25 14.37 6.98 -6.13
N ASP A 26 14.82 6.50 -4.97
CA ASP A 26 14.02 6.54 -3.72
C ASP A 26 13.69 7.96 -3.29
N ILE A 27 14.69 8.86 -3.30
CA ILE A 27 14.49 10.27 -2.96
C ILE A 27 13.59 10.94 -4.00
N GLY A 28 13.79 10.65 -5.28
CA GLY A 28 12.98 11.17 -6.38
C GLY A 28 11.51 10.77 -6.25
N LEU A 29 11.24 9.48 -6.04
CA LEU A 29 9.91 8.96 -5.79
C LEU A 29 9.28 9.59 -4.54
N SER A 30 10.05 9.73 -3.45
CA SER A 30 9.60 10.38 -2.22
C SER A 30 9.19 11.84 -2.46
N LEU A 31 10.01 12.63 -3.17
CA LEU A 31 9.72 14.02 -3.50
C LEU A 31 8.50 14.16 -4.42
N VAL A 32 8.38 13.28 -5.42
CA VAL A 32 7.23 13.24 -6.34
C VAL A 32 5.93 12.94 -5.58
N LYS A 33 5.95 11.92 -4.69
CA LYS A 33 4.82 11.60 -3.80
C LYS A 33 4.45 12.80 -2.91
N ARG A 34 5.45 13.51 -2.37
CA ARG A 34 5.24 14.67 -1.49
C ARG A 34 4.68 15.90 -2.23
N ARG A 35 5.08 16.10 -3.49
CA ARG A 35 4.66 17.24 -4.33
C ARG A 35 3.20 17.13 -4.77
N SER A 36 2.68 15.92 -4.97
CA SER A 36 1.32 15.69 -5.45
C SER A 36 0.54 14.73 -4.56
N LYS A 37 -0.29 15.28 -3.66
CA LYS A 37 -1.25 14.49 -2.86
C LYS A 37 -2.21 13.66 -3.72
N ARG A 38 -2.49 14.10 -4.96
CA ARG A 38 -3.32 13.36 -5.93
C ARG A 38 -2.56 12.17 -6.51
N LEU A 39 -1.28 12.34 -6.84
CA LEU A 39 -0.44 11.25 -7.34
C LEU A 39 -0.16 10.24 -6.22
N ALA A 40 0.07 10.70 -4.98
CA ALA A 40 0.17 9.82 -3.81
C ALA A 40 -1.13 9.03 -3.57
N LYS A 41 -2.31 9.65 -3.72
CA LYS A 41 -3.59 8.92 -3.66
C LYS A 41 -3.77 7.91 -4.80
N LEU A 42 -3.27 8.22 -5.99
CA LEU A 42 -3.34 7.32 -7.14
C LEU A 42 -2.36 6.14 -7.03
N ILE A 43 -1.17 6.38 -6.46
CA ILE A 43 -0.08 5.39 -6.34
C ILE A 43 -0.21 4.55 -5.05
N ASP A 44 -0.45 5.18 -3.90
CA ASP A 44 -0.47 4.51 -2.59
C ASP A 44 -1.90 4.17 -2.11
N GLY A 45 -2.94 4.67 -2.80
CA GLY A 45 -4.31 4.63 -2.29
C GLY A 45 -4.50 5.57 -1.08
N GLY A 46 -5.67 6.21 -0.99
CA GLY A 46 -6.07 6.92 0.23
C GLY A 46 -6.84 5.99 1.17
N PRO A 47 -6.90 6.28 2.49
CA PRO A 47 -7.84 5.57 3.35
C PRO A 47 -9.25 5.74 2.77
N THR A 48 -9.93 4.62 2.53
CA THR A 48 -11.19 4.58 1.81
C THR A 48 -12.23 3.87 2.65
N ILE A 49 -13.32 4.57 2.97
CA ILE A 49 -14.47 3.97 3.64
C ILE A 49 -15.16 3.03 2.64
N ILE A 50 -15.29 1.77 3.01
CA ILE A 50 -15.89 0.69 2.21
C ILE A 50 -17.17 0.12 2.83
N VAL A 51 -17.40 0.35 4.13
CA VAL A 51 -18.70 0.12 4.81
C VAL A 51 -19.05 1.36 5.61
N GLU A 52 -20.32 1.75 5.57
CA GLU A 52 -20.88 2.84 6.36
C GLU A 52 -22.25 2.43 6.92
N ASN A 53 -22.40 2.50 8.25
CA ASN A 53 -23.61 2.18 9.01
C ASN A 53 -24.26 0.85 8.59
N GLY A 54 -23.45 -0.22 8.52
CA GLY A 54 -23.91 -1.55 8.13
C GLY A 54 -24.18 -1.75 6.63
N ALA A 55 -23.90 -0.77 5.78
CA ALA A 55 -24.09 -0.88 4.33
C ALA A 55 -22.76 -0.92 3.58
N PHE A 56 -22.61 -1.90 2.68
CA PHE A 56 -21.46 -2.01 1.79
C PHE A 56 -21.47 -0.92 0.70
N LEU A 57 -20.38 -0.16 0.61
CA LEU A 57 -20.17 0.84 -0.43
C LEU A 57 -19.55 0.19 -1.68
N ARG A 58 -20.39 -0.59 -2.41
CA ARG A 58 -19.98 -1.43 -3.55
C ARG A 58 -19.11 -0.75 -4.59
N HIS A 59 -19.42 0.51 -4.92
CA HIS A 59 -18.63 1.28 -5.88
C HIS A 59 -17.17 1.44 -5.41
N ARG A 60 -16.97 1.81 -4.14
CA ARG A 60 -15.64 1.99 -3.55
C ARG A 60 -14.91 0.67 -3.33
N MET A 61 -15.64 -0.37 -2.96
CA MET A 61 -15.09 -1.73 -2.87
C MET A 61 -14.56 -2.22 -4.22
N HIS A 62 -15.29 -1.95 -5.31
CA HIS A 62 -14.84 -2.28 -6.66
C HIS A 62 -13.59 -1.49 -7.09
N GLU A 63 -13.55 -0.17 -6.81
CA GLU A 63 -12.36 0.64 -7.07
C GLU A 63 -11.15 0.18 -6.24
N ALA A 64 -11.40 -0.25 -5.01
CA ALA A 64 -10.39 -0.76 -4.09
C ALA A 64 -10.02 -2.24 -4.31
N ARG A 65 -10.76 -2.95 -5.19
CA ARG A 65 -10.61 -4.40 -5.44
C ARG A 65 -10.73 -5.25 -4.17
N VAL A 66 -11.66 -4.89 -3.28
CA VAL A 66 -11.96 -5.60 -2.03
C VAL A 66 -13.33 -6.25 -2.13
N GLN A 67 -13.46 -7.48 -1.64
CA GLN A 67 -14.72 -8.22 -1.59
C GLN A 67 -15.37 -8.12 -0.20
N GLU A 68 -16.65 -8.49 -0.10
CA GLU A 68 -17.35 -8.52 1.19
C GLU A 68 -16.71 -9.48 2.17
N ASP A 69 -16.25 -10.63 1.67
CA ASP A 69 -15.65 -11.68 2.50
C ASP A 69 -14.39 -11.18 3.20
N ASP A 70 -13.57 -10.36 2.53
CA ASP A 70 -12.38 -9.73 3.12
C ASP A 70 -12.76 -8.80 4.29
N ILE A 71 -13.87 -8.08 4.14
CA ILE A 71 -14.38 -7.15 5.17
C ILE A 71 -14.92 -7.94 6.37
N LEU A 72 -15.69 -8.99 6.12
CA LEU A 72 -16.26 -9.83 7.17
C LEU A 72 -15.19 -10.67 7.87
N GLU A 73 -14.14 -11.08 7.16
CA GLU A 73 -12.95 -11.69 7.76
C GLU A 73 -12.25 -10.71 8.70
N ALA A 74 -11.97 -9.49 8.25
CA ALA A 74 -11.37 -8.45 9.10
C ALA A 74 -12.26 -8.13 10.32
N ALA A 75 -13.58 -8.07 10.13
CA ALA A 75 -14.55 -7.85 11.21
C ALA A 75 -14.56 -8.98 12.26
N ARG A 76 -14.41 -10.23 11.82
CA ARG A 76 -14.23 -11.38 12.74
C ARG A 76 -12.91 -11.31 13.48
N ILE A 77 -11.81 -11.02 12.79
CA ILE A 77 -10.47 -11.03 13.39
C ILE A 77 -10.32 -9.89 14.39
N GLU A 78 -10.76 -8.67 14.05
CA GLU A 78 -10.55 -7.49 14.89
C GLU A 78 -11.57 -7.37 16.02
N GLN A 79 -12.84 -7.68 15.76
CA GLN A 79 -13.96 -7.40 16.69
C GLN A 79 -14.86 -8.61 16.98
N GLY A 80 -14.66 -9.74 16.31
CA GLY A 80 -15.53 -10.92 16.45
C GLY A 80 -16.92 -10.76 15.82
N PHE A 81 -17.08 -9.84 14.87
CA PHE A 81 -18.37 -9.60 14.22
C PHE A 81 -18.58 -10.53 13.03
N GLU A 82 -19.76 -11.12 12.94
CA GLU A 82 -20.14 -12.00 11.84
C GLU A 82 -21.02 -11.30 10.80
N ARG A 83 -21.63 -10.17 11.16
CA ARG A 83 -22.57 -9.47 10.30
C ARG A 83 -22.18 -8.01 10.11
N VAL A 84 -22.45 -7.51 8.91
CA VAL A 84 -22.10 -6.13 8.52
C VAL A 84 -22.85 -5.08 9.33
N GLU A 85 -24.07 -5.37 9.82
CA GLU A 85 -24.87 -4.40 10.59
C GLU A 85 -24.24 -4.04 11.94
N GLN A 86 -23.26 -4.82 12.41
CA GLN A 86 -22.48 -4.54 13.62
C GLN A 86 -21.35 -3.53 13.35
N ILE A 87 -21.10 -3.18 12.08
CA ILE A 87 -20.01 -2.34 11.63
C ILE A 87 -20.55 -0.94 11.31
N LYS A 88 -20.08 0.08 12.04
CA LYS A 88 -20.35 1.49 11.73
C LYS A 88 -19.52 1.97 10.55
N TYR A 89 -18.23 1.65 10.56
CA TYR A 89 -17.32 1.98 9.47
C TYR A 89 -16.33 0.85 9.27
N ALA A 90 -16.10 0.48 8.01
CA ALA A 90 -14.91 -0.27 7.62
C ALA A 90 -14.06 0.62 6.70
N ILE A 91 -12.79 0.78 7.05
CA ILE A 91 -11.85 1.68 6.37
C ILE A 91 -10.72 0.84 5.81
N LEU A 92 -10.54 0.87 4.49
CA LEU A 92 -9.34 0.32 3.85
C LEU A 92 -8.20 1.31 4.01
N GLU A 93 -7.20 0.94 4.80
CA GLU A 93 -5.99 1.72 5.05
C GLU A 93 -4.99 1.62 3.90
N ARG A 94 -4.02 2.54 3.85
CA ARG A 94 -3.01 2.58 2.77
C ARG A 94 -2.11 1.35 2.70
N ASN A 95 -2.00 0.62 3.80
CA ASN A 95 -1.23 -0.62 3.88
C ASN A 95 -2.05 -1.86 3.46
N GLY A 96 -3.28 -1.66 2.97
CA GLY A 96 -4.19 -2.73 2.55
C GLY A 96 -4.95 -3.39 3.70
N LYS A 97 -4.75 -2.98 4.96
CA LYS A 97 -5.52 -3.50 6.10
C LYS A 97 -6.89 -2.84 6.16
N ILE A 98 -7.88 -3.57 6.66
CA ILE A 98 -9.23 -3.07 6.88
C ILE A 98 -9.39 -2.83 8.37
N SER A 99 -9.58 -1.58 8.78
CA SER A 99 -9.90 -1.23 10.16
C SER A 99 -11.40 -1.17 10.36
N ILE A 100 -11.87 -1.76 11.48
CA ILE A 100 -13.29 -1.91 11.78
C ILE A 100 -13.69 -1.02 12.97
N ILE A 101 -14.72 -0.20 12.78
CA ILE A 101 -15.31 0.64 13.83
C ILE A 101 -16.71 0.10 14.14
N PRO A 102 -17.00 -0.29 15.40
CA PRO A 102 -18.30 -0.83 15.80
C PRO A 102 -19.42 0.22 15.77
N ALA A 103 -20.65 -0.25 15.52
CA ALA A 103 -21.91 0.52 15.57
C ALA A 103 -22.28 1.01 16.97
#